data_AF-A0A936UST9-F1
#
_entry.id   AF-A0A936UST9-F1
#
_cell.length_a   1.000
_cell.length_b   1.000
_cell.length_c   1.000
_cell.angle_alpha   90.00
_cell.angle_beta   90.00
_cell.angle_gamma   90.00
#
_symmetry.space_group_name_H-M   'P 1'
#
loop_
_entity.id
_entity.type
_entity.pdbx_description
1 polymer ?
#
loop_
_entity_poly.entity_id
_entity_poly.type
_entity_poly.pdbx_seq_one_letter_code
_entity_poly.pdbx_strand_id
1 'polypeptide(L)'
;MPTRRVYLPVSPGALAALVSTGELGPAPLSAYAVTNALGRPGLTVDEEELEHEAWAAAAEAASDLSVGGSRRRVIASADVDSANVLEGAGSDPASVTLGAKVPLRRIVSFHVDEHAGGREVTDLLWYDVTELPDVARLVDTD
;
A
#
# COMPACT_ATOMS: atom_id res chain seq x y z
N MET A 1 -0.74 5.51 21.24
CA MET A 1 0.13 6.18 20.27
C MET A 1 -0.74 6.58 19.09
N PRO A 2 -0.57 7.78 18.53
CA PRO A 2 -1.31 8.17 17.32
C PRO A 2 -0.98 7.19 16.18
N THR A 3 -1.98 6.87 15.39
CA THR A 3 -1.83 6.04 14.19
C THR A 3 -1.85 6.91 12.95
N ARG A 4 -1.18 6.44 11.89
CA ARG A 4 -1.24 7.03 10.56
C ARG A 4 -1.58 5.92 9.55
N ARG A 5 -2.57 6.20 8.69
CA ARG A 5 -2.90 5.37 7.52
C ARG A 5 -1.74 5.42 6.53
N VAL A 6 -1.29 4.26 6.08
CA VAL A 6 -0.25 4.09 5.06
C VAL A 6 -0.72 3.09 4.02
N TYR A 7 -0.25 3.25 2.79
CA TYR A 7 -0.54 2.39 1.66
C TYR A 7 0.78 1.77 1.17
N LEU A 8 0.89 0.44 1.26
CA LEU A 8 2.10 -0.29 0.89
C LEU A 8 1.89 -1.00 -0.43
N PRO A 9 2.71 -0.74 -1.47
CA PRO A 9 2.85 -1.66 -2.59
C PRO A 9 3.38 -3.01 -2.10
N VAL A 10 2.68 -4.11 -2.42
CA VAL A 10 3.05 -5.45 -1.96
C VAL A 10 3.44 -6.31 -3.16
N SER A 11 4.70 -6.75 -3.19
CA SER A 11 5.15 -7.73 -4.19
C SER A 11 4.58 -9.12 -3.91
N PRO A 12 4.48 -10.01 -4.91
CA PRO A 12 4.01 -11.38 -4.69
C PRO A 12 4.80 -12.13 -3.60
N GLY A 13 6.12 -11.92 -3.54
CA GLY A 13 6.96 -12.51 -2.49
C GLY A 13 6.66 -11.96 -1.10
N ALA A 14 6.39 -10.65 -0.98
CA ALA A 14 5.99 -10.02 0.28
C ALA A 14 4.59 -10.48 0.73
N LEU A 15 3.67 -10.70 -0.21
CA LEU A 15 2.35 -11.26 0.07
C LEU A 15 2.44 -12.70 0.61
N ALA A 16 3.24 -13.55 -0.03
CA ALA A 16 3.50 -14.91 0.46
C ALA A 16 4.18 -14.92 1.85
N ALA A 17 5.09 -13.98 2.10
CA ALA A 17 5.69 -13.79 3.42
C ALA A 17 4.65 -13.34 4.46
N LEU A 18 3.73 -12.44 4.10
CA LEU A 18 2.65 -11.99 4.97
C LEU A 18 1.72 -13.15 5.36
N VAL A 19 1.35 -14.02 4.41
CA VAL A 19 0.54 -15.22 4.68
C VAL A 19 1.24 -16.17 5.64
N SER A 20 2.55 -16.39 5.47
CA SER A 20 3.31 -17.37 6.27
C SER A 20 3.74 -16.86 7.64
N THR A 21 4.07 -15.58 7.76
CA THR A 21 4.67 -14.99 8.97
C THR A 21 3.72 -14.05 9.72
N GLY A 22 2.67 -13.57 9.08
CA GLY A 22 1.75 -12.57 9.64
C GLY A 22 2.31 -11.16 9.68
N GLU A 23 3.33 -10.83 8.88
CA GLU A 23 3.90 -9.49 8.80
C GLU A 23 4.53 -9.15 7.44
N LEU A 24 4.46 -7.87 7.06
CA LEU A 24 5.25 -7.29 5.98
C LEU A 24 6.58 -6.79 6.54
N GLY A 25 7.68 -7.20 5.90
CA GLY A 25 9.04 -6.90 6.34
C GLY A 25 10.10 -7.57 5.44
N PRO A 26 11.39 -7.40 5.76
CA PRO A 26 11.93 -6.59 6.85
C PRO A 26 11.81 -5.08 6.58
N ALA A 27 11.93 -4.25 7.63
CA ALA A 27 12.08 -2.81 7.48
C ALA A 27 13.51 -2.46 6.99
N PRO A 28 13.72 -1.31 6.32
CA PRO A 28 12.72 -0.29 5.97
C PRO A 28 11.75 -0.73 4.86
N LEU A 29 10.49 -0.29 4.96
CA LEU A 29 9.48 -0.53 3.92
C LEU A 29 9.12 0.79 3.23
N SER A 30 9.08 0.78 1.90
CA SER A 30 8.51 1.89 1.13
C SER A 30 6.98 1.85 1.23
N ALA A 31 6.39 3.01 1.51
CA ALA A 31 4.95 3.16 1.60
C ALA A 31 4.56 4.59 1.19
N TYR A 32 3.26 4.86 1.15
CA TYR A 32 2.70 6.16 0.83
C TYR A 32 1.68 6.57 1.89
N ALA A 33 1.61 7.86 2.20
CA ALA A 33 0.70 8.38 3.20
C ALA A 33 0.42 9.87 2.95
N VAL A 34 -0.57 10.41 3.63
CA VAL A 34 -0.74 11.87 3.72
C VAL A 34 0.48 12.46 4.44
N THR A 35 1.25 13.27 3.72
CA THR A 35 2.45 13.97 4.22
C THR A 35 2.24 15.48 4.26
N ASN A 36 3.15 16.18 4.92
CA ASN A 36 3.17 17.65 4.87
C ASN A 36 3.46 18.19 3.46
N ALA A 37 4.16 17.42 2.62
CA ALA A 37 4.46 17.82 1.24
C ALA A 37 3.23 17.70 0.32
N LEU A 38 2.34 16.74 0.62
CA LEU A 38 1.08 16.54 -0.09
C LEU A 38 0.04 17.63 0.27
N GLY A 39 -0.09 17.95 1.56
CA GLY A 39 -1.07 18.93 2.07
C GLY A 39 -0.64 20.41 2.01
N ARG A 40 0.15 20.84 1.01
CA ARG A 40 0.69 22.22 0.99
C ARG A 40 -0.41 23.30 0.98
N PRO A 41 -0.20 24.45 1.66
CA PRO A 41 -1.24 25.48 1.81
C PRO A 41 -1.66 26.13 0.49
N GLY A 42 -2.96 26.37 0.30
CA GLY A 42 -3.53 27.09 -0.86
C GLY A 42 -4.60 26.30 -1.61
N LEU A 43 -4.70 25.00 -1.33
CA LEU A 43 -5.82 24.15 -1.68
C LEU A 43 -6.53 23.80 -0.37
N THR A 44 -7.83 24.08 -0.28
CA THR A 44 -8.66 23.36 0.70
C THR A 44 -8.78 21.96 0.15
N VAL A 45 -7.94 21.04 0.60
CA VAL A 45 -8.01 19.63 0.25
C VAL A 45 -8.64 18.92 1.43
N ASP A 46 -9.74 18.24 1.18
CA ASP A 46 -10.39 17.37 2.15
C ASP A 46 -9.42 16.24 2.57
N GLU A 47 -9.56 15.73 3.79
CA GLU A 47 -8.74 14.62 4.27
C GLU A 47 -8.90 13.40 3.36
N GLU A 48 -10.13 13.14 2.89
CA GLU A 48 -10.44 12.07 1.94
C GLU A 48 -9.69 12.23 0.60
N GLU A 49 -9.54 13.46 0.10
CA GLU A 49 -8.84 13.75 -1.15
C GLU A 49 -7.33 13.52 -1.00
N LEU A 50 -6.74 13.93 0.14
CA LEU A 50 -5.33 13.64 0.43
C LEU A 50 -5.06 12.14 0.59
N GLU A 51 -5.97 11.43 1.25
CA GLU A 51 -5.89 9.97 1.38
C GLU A 51 -5.95 9.28 0.01
N HIS A 52 -6.84 9.74 -0.87
CA HIS A 52 -6.93 9.25 -2.24
C HIS A 52 -5.63 9.49 -3.02
N GLU A 53 -5.04 10.68 -2.96
CA GLU A 53 -3.76 10.98 -3.63
C GLU A 53 -2.61 10.09 -3.12
N ALA A 54 -2.54 9.87 -1.80
CA ALA A 54 -1.55 8.97 -1.22
C ALA A 54 -1.77 7.50 -1.64
N TRP A 55 -3.03 7.06 -1.72
CA TRP A 55 -3.37 5.74 -2.21
C TRP A 55 -3.03 5.57 -3.70
N ALA A 56 -3.33 6.57 -4.53
CA ALA A 56 -3.04 6.56 -5.96
C ALA A 56 -1.53 6.46 -6.21
N ALA A 57 -0.70 7.19 -5.45
CA ALA A 57 0.75 7.08 -5.52
C ALA A 57 1.26 5.66 -5.18
N ALA A 58 0.64 4.99 -4.20
CA ALA A 58 0.95 3.58 -3.92
C ALA A 58 0.51 2.64 -5.03
N ALA A 59 -0.64 2.90 -5.66
CA ALA A 59 -1.14 2.08 -6.76
C ALA A 59 -0.24 2.17 -8.00
N GLU A 60 0.25 3.36 -8.33
CA GLU A 60 1.24 3.56 -9.38
C GLU A 60 2.53 2.79 -9.09
N ALA A 61 3.07 2.92 -7.86
CA ALA A 61 4.27 2.20 -7.46
C ALA A 61 4.10 0.67 -7.42
N ALA A 62 2.89 0.17 -7.14
CA ALA A 62 2.59 -1.26 -7.18
C ALA A 62 2.61 -1.83 -8.60
N SER A 63 2.40 -1.00 -9.62
CA SER A 63 2.48 -1.41 -11.03
C SER A 63 3.85 -2.00 -11.37
N ASP A 64 4.93 -1.42 -10.84
CA ASP A 64 6.30 -1.89 -11.05
C ASP A 64 6.62 -3.22 -10.35
N LEU A 65 5.79 -3.62 -9.37
CA LEU A 65 5.95 -4.87 -8.62
C LEU A 65 5.17 -6.04 -9.22
N SER A 66 4.24 -5.77 -10.12
CA SER A 66 3.62 -6.79 -10.95
C SER A 66 4.66 -7.36 -11.93
N VAL A 67 4.61 -8.66 -12.25
CA VAL A 67 5.61 -9.32 -13.12
C VAL A 67 5.46 -8.83 -14.56
N GLY A 68 5.93 -7.62 -14.85
CA GLY A 68 5.72 -6.94 -16.13
C GLY A 68 4.24 -6.77 -16.48
N GLY A 69 3.38 -6.54 -15.47
CA GLY A 69 1.93 -6.49 -15.64
C GLY A 69 1.25 -7.87 -15.67
N SER A 70 1.97 -9.00 -15.74
CA SER A 70 1.33 -10.31 -15.91
C SER A 70 0.56 -10.81 -14.69
N ARG A 71 0.73 -10.15 -13.53
CA ARG A 71 0.03 -10.47 -12.28
C ARG A 71 -0.73 -9.26 -11.80
N ARG A 72 -1.79 -9.50 -11.03
CA ARG A 72 -2.48 -8.44 -10.30
C ARG A 72 -1.53 -7.70 -9.35
N ARG A 73 -1.59 -6.38 -9.34
CA ARG A 73 -0.93 -5.55 -8.34
C ARG A 73 -1.70 -5.63 -7.01
N VAL A 74 -0.98 -5.48 -5.90
CA VAL A 74 -1.57 -5.50 -4.56
C VAL A 74 -1.07 -4.30 -3.78
N ILE A 75 -2.00 -3.60 -3.13
CA ILE A 75 -1.71 -2.54 -2.16
C ILE A 75 -2.33 -2.93 -0.83
N ALA A 76 -1.55 -2.90 0.25
CA ALA A 76 -2.06 -3.07 1.61
C ALA A 76 -2.27 -1.71 2.28
N SER A 77 -3.48 -1.46 2.77
CA SER A 77 -3.78 -0.30 3.63
C SER A 77 -3.53 -0.68 5.08
N ALA A 78 -2.75 0.09 5.82
CA ALA A 78 -2.42 -0.22 7.21
C ALA A 78 -2.44 1.00 8.14
N ASP A 79 -2.80 0.80 9.41
CA ASP A 79 -2.70 1.79 10.47
C ASP A 79 -1.45 1.54 11.31
N VAL A 80 -0.38 2.28 11.05
CA VAL A 80 0.91 2.13 11.74
C VAL A 80 1.08 3.20 12.81
N ASP A 81 2.00 2.97 13.75
CA ASP A 81 2.39 4.03 14.70
C ASP A 81 3.06 5.16 13.93
N SER A 82 2.57 6.39 14.07
CA SER A 82 3.09 7.56 13.36
C SER A 82 4.58 7.79 13.63
N ALA A 83 5.10 7.36 14.78
CA ALA A 83 6.52 7.46 15.10
C ALA A 83 7.43 6.61 14.19
N ASN A 84 6.87 5.60 13.51
CA ASN A 84 7.61 4.75 12.58
C ASN A 84 7.55 5.25 11.13
N VAL A 85 6.85 6.36 10.84
CA VAL A 85 6.66 6.89 9.49
C VAL A 85 7.61 8.06 9.26
N LEU A 86 8.54 7.90 8.31
CA LEU A 86 9.50 8.93 7.92
C LEU A 86 9.10 9.53 6.57
N GLU A 87 8.79 10.83 6.53
CA GLU A 87 8.46 11.56 5.30
C GLU A 87 9.71 11.93 4.49
N GLY A 88 9.54 12.17 3.19
CA GLY A 88 10.64 12.62 2.31
C GLY A 88 11.53 11.47 1.80
N ALA A 89 10.97 10.26 1.71
CA ALA A 89 11.68 9.04 1.34
C ALA A 89 11.88 8.86 -0.18
N GLY A 90 11.26 9.69 -1.01
CA GLY A 90 11.23 9.52 -2.46
C GLY A 90 10.94 10.81 -3.21
N SER A 91 10.81 10.71 -4.53
CA SER A 91 10.48 11.85 -5.40
C SER A 91 9.00 12.25 -5.35
N ASP A 92 8.12 11.32 -4.96
CA ASP A 92 6.69 11.57 -4.85
C ASP A 92 6.35 12.24 -3.50
N PRO A 93 5.50 13.29 -3.46
CA PRO A 93 5.12 13.98 -2.23
C PRO A 93 4.51 13.07 -1.15
N ALA A 94 3.82 11.99 -1.53
CA ALA A 94 3.21 11.03 -0.60
C ALA A 94 4.20 9.98 -0.08
N SER A 95 5.43 9.91 -0.63
CA SER A 95 6.41 8.87 -0.27
C SER A 95 6.85 8.95 1.19
N VAL A 96 6.75 7.82 1.89
CA VAL A 96 7.25 7.62 3.25
C VAL A 96 8.05 6.33 3.36
N THR A 97 8.92 6.25 4.37
CA THR A 97 9.59 5.02 4.79
C THR A 97 9.08 4.58 6.14
N LEU A 98 8.72 3.30 6.27
CA LEU A 98 8.38 2.70 7.56
C LEU A 98 9.64 2.10 8.21
N GLY A 99 10.00 2.59 9.39
CA GLY A 99 11.14 2.10 10.17
C GLY A 99 10.90 0.76 10.89
N ALA A 100 9.69 0.21 10.80
CA ALA A 100 9.29 -1.03 11.45
C ALA A 100 8.47 -1.91 10.50
N LYS A 101 8.49 -3.22 10.78
CA LYS A 101 7.60 -4.19 10.12
C LYS A 101 6.13 -3.88 10.37
N VAL A 102 5.26 -4.23 9.43
CA VAL A 102 3.81 -4.05 9.55
C VAL A 102 3.18 -5.40 9.84
N PRO A 103 2.77 -5.69 11.08
CA PRO A 103 2.09 -6.94 11.39
C PRO A 103 0.67 -6.93 10.82
N LEU A 104 0.15 -8.11 10.45
CA LEU A 104 -1.15 -8.29 9.80
C LEU A 104 -2.29 -7.58 10.53
N ARG A 105 -2.28 -7.58 11.87
CA ARG A 105 -3.28 -6.87 12.70
C ARG A 105 -3.33 -5.34 12.51
N ARG A 106 -2.34 -4.74 11.83
CA ARG A 106 -2.34 -3.32 11.47
C ARG A 106 -2.83 -3.08 10.05
N ILE A 107 -2.91 -4.13 9.23
CA ILE A 107 -3.50 -4.05 7.90
C ILE A 107 -5.02 -4.03 8.06
N VAL A 108 -5.70 -3.13 7.36
CA VAL A 108 -7.16 -3.02 7.39
C VAL A 108 -7.81 -3.54 6.13
N SER A 109 -7.12 -3.45 5.00
CA SER A 109 -7.64 -3.90 3.72
C SER A 109 -6.54 -4.11 2.70
N PHE A 110 -6.90 -4.78 1.61
CA PHE A 110 -6.10 -4.88 0.40
C PHE A 110 -6.87 -4.28 -0.78
N HIS A 111 -6.13 -3.69 -1.70
CA HIS A 111 -6.63 -3.30 -3.02
C HIS A 111 -5.88 -4.12 -4.07
N VAL A 112 -6.62 -4.76 -4.96
CA VAL A 112 -6.07 -5.74 -5.92
C VAL A 112 -6.69 -5.49 -7.28
N ASP A 113 -5.91 -5.59 -8.36
CA ASP A 113 -6.49 -5.54 -9.71
C ASP A 113 -7.61 -6.57 -9.88
N GLU A 114 -8.73 -6.16 -10.50
CA GLU A 114 -9.77 -7.10 -10.89
C GLU A 114 -9.23 -8.19 -11.84
N HIS A 115 -8.36 -7.78 -12.76
CA HIS A 115 -7.72 -8.64 -13.75
C HIS A 115 -6.21 -8.39 -13.83
N ALA A 116 -5.43 -9.46 -14.00
CA ALA A 116 -4.02 -9.33 -14.35
C ALA A 116 -3.85 -8.66 -15.73
N GLY A 117 -2.71 -8.02 -15.96
CA GLY A 117 -2.40 -7.34 -17.23
C GLY A 117 -2.86 -5.88 -17.29
N GLY A 118 -3.50 -5.37 -16.23
CA GLY A 118 -3.90 -3.96 -16.14
C GLY A 118 -2.70 -3.03 -16.25
N ARG A 119 -2.74 -2.11 -17.21
CA ARG A 119 -1.68 -1.09 -17.39
C ARG A 119 -2.02 0.24 -16.73
N GLU A 120 -3.29 0.48 -16.45
CA GLU A 120 -3.81 1.71 -15.85
C GLU A 120 -4.34 1.39 -14.45
N VAL A 121 -4.28 2.35 -13.53
CA VAL A 121 -4.90 2.23 -12.20
C VAL A 121 -6.37 2.59 -12.34
N THR A 122 -7.15 1.63 -12.84
CA THR A 122 -8.61 1.75 -12.98
C THR A 122 -9.18 0.41 -12.52
N ASP A 123 -9.96 0.40 -11.43
CA ASP A 123 -10.69 -0.77 -10.92
C ASP A 123 -9.87 -1.76 -10.06
N LEU A 124 -9.40 -1.26 -8.90
CA LEU A 124 -8.88 -2.11 -7.84
C LEU A 124 -10.02 -2.59 -6.91
N LEU A 125 -10.20 -3.89 -6.82
CA LEU A 125 -11.12 -4.55 -5.89
C LEU A 125 -10.62 -4.39 -4.45
N TRP A 126 -11.55 -4.07 -3.55
CA TRP A 126 -11.29 -3.98 -2.11
C TRP A 126 -11.55 -5.32 -1.43
N TYR A 127 -10.60 -5.76 -0.62
CA TYR A 127 -10.70 -6.96 0.21
C TYR A 127 -10.45 -6.61 1.67
N ASP A 128 -11.25 -7.17 2.58
CA ASP A 128 -11.00 -7.06 4.01
C ASP A 128 -9.70 -7.80 4.38
N VAL A 129 -9.05 -7.39 5.48
CA VAL A 129 -7.82 -8.07 5.94
C VAL A 129 -8.03 -9.58 6.22
N THR A 130 -9.25 -9.97 6.62
CA THR A 130 -9.62 -11.38 6.85
C THR A 130 -9.67 -12.21 5.56
N GLU A 131 -9.74 -11.56 4.40
CA GLU A 131 -9.73 -12.18 3.07
C GLU A 131 -8.30 -12.31 2.48
N LEU A 132 -7.25 -12.13 3.29
CA LEU A 132 -5.85 -12.36 2.87
C LEU A 132 -5.64 -13.70 2.12
N PRO A 133 -6.23 -14.85 2.53
CA PRO A 133 -6.08 -16.09 1.78
C PRO A 133 -6.65 -16.02 0.35
N ASP A 134 -7.65 -15.18 0.12
CA ASP A 134 -8.30 -15.03 -1.19
C ASP A 134 -7.45 -14.12 -2.08
N VAL A 135 -6.93 -13.02 -1.51
CA VAL A 135 -5.95 -12.15 -2.17
C VAL A 135 -4.73 -12.94 -2.63
N ALA A 136 -4.17 -13.80 -1.77
CA ALA A 136 -3.03 -14.65 -2.12
C ALA A 136 -3.35 -15.60 -3.28
N ARG A 137 -4.53 -16.24 -3.26
CA ARG A 137 -4.97 -17.13 -4.35
C ARG A 137 -5.10 -16.40 -5.67
N LEU A 138 -5.64 -15.18 -5.70
CA LEU A 138 -5.79 -14.39 -6.93
C LEU A 138 -4.44 -14.10 -7.58
N VAL A 139 -3.44 -13.72 -6.79
CA VAL A 139 -2.09 -13.39 -7.29
C VAL A 139 -1.30 -14.63 -7.72
N ASP A 140 -1.52 -15.77 -7.07
CA ASP A 140 -0.84 -17.03 -7.42
C ASP A 140 -1.40 -17.71 -8.68
N THR A 141 -2.68 -17.47 -9.01
CA THR A 141 -3.33 -18.04 -10.21
C THR A 141 -3.03 -17.32 -11.51
N ASP A 142 -2.33 -16.18 -11.45
CA ASP A 142 -1.89 -15.37 -12.60
C ASP A 142 -0.40 -15.62 -12.95
#